data_AF-A0AAU1M6U9-F1
#
_entry.id   AF-A0AAU1M6U9-F1
#
_cell.length_a   1.000
_cell.length_b   1.000
_cell.length_c   1.000
_cell.angle_alpha   90.00
_cell.angle_beta   90.00
_cell.angle_gamma   90.00
#
_symmetry.space_group_name_H-M   'P 1'
#
loop_
_entity.id
_entity.type
_entity.pdbx_description
1 polymer ?
#
loop_
_entity_poly.entity_id
_entity_poly.type
_entity_poly.pdbx_seq_one_letter_code
_entity_poly.pdbx_strand_id
1 'polypeptide(L)'
;MDTKEAIAVRLGVSGETLRLVAKRFAETGGDVHATIARKKRDLPPVPSPVTGEVEARLIAMACSQPPQGYARWSLRLLEKHVALVEDIPDLDHSTIGRILKKRNCVLT
;
A
#
# COMPACT_ATOMS: atom_id res chain seq x y z
N MET A 1 24.05 -42.43 8.23
CA MET A 1 22.94 -41.67 7.60
C MET A 1 23.04 -40.24 8.10
N ASP A 2 23.01 -39.25 7.20
CA ASP A 2 23.00 -37.85 7.60
C ASP A 2 21.75 -37.58 8.46
N THR A 3 21.95 -36.94 9.62
CA THR A 3 20.86 -36.73 10.60
C THR A 3 19.72 -35.89 10.01
N LYS A 4 20.03 -34.98 9.09
CA LYS A 4 19.04 -34.09 8.46
C LYS A 4 18.20 -34.85 7.44
N GLU A 5 18.82 -35.76 6.68
CA GLU A 5 18.12 -36.64 5.75
C GLU A 5 17.12 -37.57 6.48
N ALA A 6 17.51 -38.12 7.64
CA ALA A 6 16.61 -38.92 8.46
C ALA A 6 15.39 -38.13 8.95
N ILE A 7 15.58 -36.86 9.32
CA ILE A 7 14.50 -35.95 9.72
C ILE A 7 13.60 -35.61 8.52
N ALA A 8 14.18 -35.41 7.32
CA ALA A 8 13.44 -35.10 6.10
C ALA A 8 12.47 -36.21 5.71
N VAL A 9 12.96 -37.46 5.70
CA VAL A 9 12.15 -38.64 5.43
C VAL A 9 11.04 -38.80 6.46
N ARG A 10 11.34 -38.61 7.76
CA ARG A 10 10.35 -38.76 8.84
C ARG A 10 9.25 -37.71 8.80
N LEU A 11 9.57 -36.49 8.35
CA LEU A 11 8.61 -35.39 8.22
C LEU A 11 7.94 -35.32 6.85
N GLY A 12 8.34 -36.16 5.89
CA GLY A 12 7.81 -36.14 4.52
C GLY A 12 8.10 -34.86 3.74
N VAL A 13 9.20 -34.17 4.06
CA VAL A 13 9.62 -32.93 3.40
C VAL A 13 10.90 -33.15 2.61
N SER A 14 11.18 -32.29 1.63
CA SER A 14 12.48 -32.32 0.94
C SER A 14 13.60 -31.85 1.86
N GLY A 15 14.82 -32.37 1.66
CA GLY A 15 16.01 -31.92 2.38
C GLY A 15 16.25 -30.40 2.19
N GLU A 16 15.85 -29.85 1.05
CA GLU A 16 15.90 -28.40 0.79
C GLU A 16 14.94 -27.61 1.69
N THR A 17 13.69 -28.06 1.86
CA THR A 17 12.75 -27.42 2.78
C THR A 17 13.29 -27.40 4.21
N LEU A 18 13.85 -28.53 4.67
CA LEU A 18 14.50 -28.60 5.99
C LEU A 18 15.67 -27.63 6.11
N ARG A 19 16.53 -27.55 5.10
CA ARG A 19 17.65 -26.61 5.06
C ARG A 19 17.18 -25.16 5.15
N LEU A 20 16.15 -24.78 4.40
CA LEU A 20 15.61 -23.43 4.37
C LEU A 20 14.95 -23.05 5.70
N VAL A 21 14.16 -23.94 6.29
CA VAL A 21 13.53 -23.73 7.59
C VAL A 21 14.58 -23.62 8.69
N ALA A 22 15.59 -24.51 8.71
CA ALA A 22 16.67 -24.45 9.69
C ALA A 22 17.50 -23.16 9.56
N LYS A 23 17.81 -22.73 8.33
CA LYS A 23 18.48 -21.45 8.08
C LYS A 23 17.65 -20.29 8.63
N ARG A 24 16.36 -20.26 8.30
CA ARG A 24 15.46 -19.20 8.74
C ARG A 24 15.27 -19.19 10.26
N PHE A 25 15.23 -20.35 10.89
CA PHE A 25 15.17 -20.48 12.35
C PHE A 25 16.39 -19.87 13.03
N ALA A 26 17.59 -20.10 12.47
CA ALA A 26 18.82 -19.47 12.95
C ALA A 26 18.81 -17.94 12.72
N GLU A 27 18.38 -17.47 11.55
CA GLU A 27 18.27 -16.03 11.23
C GLU A 27 17.27 -15.29 12.13
N THR A 28 16.29 -16.00 12.67
CA THR A 28 15.25 -15.46 13.54
C THR A 28 15.55 -15.65 15.03
N GLY A 29 16.78 -16.08 15.39
CA GLY A 29 17.20 -16.25 16.78
C GLY A 29 16.48 -17.39 17.53
N GLY A 30 15.97 -18.38 16.80
CA GLY A 30 15.23 -19.51 17.39
C GLY A 30 13.74 -19.24 17.65
N ASP A 31 13.20 -18.13 17.16
CA ASP A 31 11.76 -17.86 17.27
C ASP A 31 10.96 -18.67 16.23
N VAL A 32 10.14 -19.61 16.70
CA VAL A 32 9.33 -20.47 15.84
C VAL A 32 8.32 -19.66 15.05
N HIS A 33 7.65 -18.67 15.68
CA HIS A 33 6.58 -17.91 15.06
C HIS A 33 7.08 -17.05 13.90
N ALA A 34 8.18 -16.32 14.07
CA ALA A 34 8.76 -15.50 13.02
C ALA A 34 9.47 -16.33 11.94
N THR A 35 9.85 -17.57 12.25
CA THR A 35 10.33 -18.55 11.25
C THR A 35 9.20 -19.01 10.32
N ILE A 36 8.05 -19.39 10.88
CA ILE A 36 6.92 -19.93 10.08
C ILE A 36 6.02 -18.84 9.50
N ALA A 37 5.97 -17.66 10.12
CA ALA A 37 5.12 -16.57 9.68
C ALA A 37 5.54 -16.06 8.30
N ARG A 38 4.57 -15.59 7.52
CA ARG A 38 4.87 -14.87 6.28
C ARG A 38 5.55 -13.54 6.66
N LYS A 39 6.70 -13.24 6.03
CA LYS A 39 7.32 -11.92 6.15
C LYS A 39 6.30 -10.85 5.75
N LYS A 40 5.98 -9.94 6.68
CA LYS A 40 5.11 -8.80 6.39
C LYS A 40 5.80 -7.93 5.36
N ARG A 41 5.09 -7.54 4.31
CA ARG A 41 5.60 -6.60 3.30
C ARG A 41 5.49 -5.20 3.86
N ASP A 42 6.56 -4.42 3.77
CA ASP A 42 6.54 -2.99 4.11
C ASP A 42 5.73 -2.19 3.08
N LEU A 43 5.81 -2.55 1.81
CA LEU A 43 5.15 -1.86 0.70
C LEU A 43 4.24 -2.80 -0.10
N PRO A 44 3.14 -2.26 -0.66
CA PRO A 44 2.32 -3.01 -1.62
C PRO A 44 3.13 -3.35 -2.88
N PRO A 45 2.76 -4.43 -3.59
CA PRO A 45 3.47 -4.83 -4.81
C PRO A 45 3.35 -3.81 -5.96
N VAL A 46 2.29 -3.00 -5.96
CA VAL A 46 2.10 -1.88 -6.89
C VAL A 46 2.07 -0.59 -6.06
N PRO A 47 2.97 0.37 -6.32
CA PRO A 47 2.95 1.65 -5.63
C PRO A 47 1.65 2.40 -5.97
N SER A 48 1.09 3.09 -4.97
CA SER A 48 -0.08 3.95 -5.18
C SER A 48 0.33 5.14 -6.05
N PRO A 49 -0.40 5.48 -7.13
CA PRO A 49 -0.17 6.72 -7.88
C PRO A 49 -0.48 7.95 -7.04
N VAL A 50 -1.32 7.80 -6.00
CA VAL A 50 -1.60 8.83 -5.02
C VAL A 50 -0.48 8.81 -3.98
N THR A 51 0.48 9.72 -4.13
CA THR A 51 1.53 9.99 -3.15
C THR A 51 1.06 11.03 -2.12
N GLY A 52 1.82 11.22 -1.04
CA GLY A 52 1.48 12.23 -0.02
C GLY A 52 1.47 13.67 -0.56
N GLU A 53 2.31 13.97 -1.56
CA GLU A 53 2.34 15.27 -2.23
C GLU A 53 1.08 15.50 -3.08
N VAL A 54 0.67 14.49 -3.84
CA VAL A 54 -0.57 14.50 -4.61
C VAL A 54 -1.78 14.71 -3.70
N GLU A 55 -1.84 14.02 -2.55
CA GLU A 55 -2.90 14.25 -1.56
C GLU A 55 -2.89 15.70 -1.06
N ALA A 56 -1.73 16.25 -0.72
CA ALA A 56 -1.61 17.61 -0.18
C ALA A 56 -2.07 18.67 -1.19
N ARG A 57 -1.68 18.53 -2.47
CA ARG A 57 -2.10 19.44 -3.53
C ARG A 57 -3.59 19.36 -3.82
N LEU A 58 -4.16 18.15 -3.85
CA LEU A 58 -5.61 17.96 -4.00
C LEU A 58 -6.40 18.65 -2.87
N ILE A 59 -5.91 18.54 -1.63
CA ILE A 59 -6.54 19.19 -0.48
C ILE A 59 -6.44 20.72 -0.58
N ALA A 60 -5.26 21.25 -0.92
CA ALA A 60 -5.05 22.68 -1.08
C ALA A 60 -6.00 23.26 -2.14
N MET A 61 -6.22 22.53 -3.23
CA MET A 61 -7.17 22.89 -4.27
C MET A 61 -8.62 22.85 -3.76
N ALA A 62 -9.02 21.77 -3.07
CA ALA A 62 -10.37 21.64 -2.52
C ALA A 62 -10.72 22.70 -1.46
N CYS A 63 -9.71 23.23 -0.75
CA CYS A 63 -9.87 24.33 0.20
C CYS A 63 -9.82 25.73 -0.44
N SER A 64 -9.52 25.82 -1.74
CA SER A 64 -9.44 27.10 -2.46
C SER A 64 -10.80 27.53 -3.02
N GLN A 65 -10.89 28.72 -3.62
CA GLN A 65 -12.16 29.19 -4.20
C GLN A 65 -12.50 28.39 -5.48
N PRO A 66 -13.76 27.96 -5.65
CA PRO A 66 -14.19 27.28 -6.86
C PRO A 66 -14.12 28.22 -8.08
N PRO A 67 -13.91 27.67 -9.29
CA PRO A 67 -13.82 28.47 -10.52
C PRO A 67 -15.12 29.22 -10.81
N GLN A 68 -15.01 30.33 -11.55
CA GLN A 68 -16.11 31.24 -11.85
C GLN A 68 -17.33 30.49 -12.43
N GLY A 69 -18.51 30.74 -11.86
CA GLY A 69 -19.76 30.08 -12.24
C GLY A 69 -20.16 28.90 -11.34
N TYR A 70 -19.35 28.53 -10.35
CA TYR A 70 -19.68 27.51 -9.36
C TYR A 70 -19.69 28.09 -7.93
N ALA A 71 -20.70 27.71 -7.14
CA ALA A 71 -20.84 28.16 -5.75
C ALA A 71 -19.97 27.37 -4.76
N ARG A 72 -19.60 26.12 -5.10
CA ARG A 72 -18.81 25.21 -4.26
C ARG A 72 -18.05 24.18 -5.07
N TRP A 73 -17.04 23.57 -4.48
CA TRP A 73 -16.41 22.39 -5.10
C TRP A 73 -17.36 21.19 -5.10
N SER A 74 -17.35 20.43 -6.19
CA SER A 74 -17.97 19.11 -6.28
C SER A 74 -16.93 18.08 -6.70
N LEU A 75 -17.11 16.81 -6.36
CA LEU A 75 -16.15 15.76 -6.71
C LEU A 75 -15.91 15.67 -8.24
N ARG A 76 -16.97 15.81 -9.04
CA ARG A 76 -16.87 15.82 -10.51
C ARG A 76 -16.18 17.07 -11.06
N LEU A 77 -16.32 18.21 -10.37
CA LEU A 77 -15.61 19.44 -10.74
C LEU A 77 -14.12 19.31 -10.41
N LEU A 78 -13.79 18.72 -9.24
CA LEU A 78 -12.42 18.42 -8.85
C LEU A 78 -11.76 17.43 -9.80
N GLU A 79 -12.44 16.35 -10.20
CA GLU A 79 -11.93 15.40 -11.19
C GLU A 79 -11.53 16.10 -12.50
N LYS A 80 -12.44 16.90 -13.06
CA LYS A 80 -12.16 17.66 -14.29
C LYS A 80 -11.02 18.66 -14.12
N HIS A 81 -10.92 19.30 -12.96
CA HIS A 81 -9.88 20.29 -12.72
C HIS A 81 -8.52 19.64 -12.46
N VAL A 82 -8.50 18.52 -11.73
CA VAL A 82 -7.31 17.69 -11.48
C VAL A 82 -6.73 17.17 -12.79
N ALA A 83 -7.57 16.72 -13.73
CA ALA A 83 -7.12 16.28 -15.05
C ALA A 83 -6.47 17.40 -15.89
N LEU A 84 -6.70 18.67 -15.56
CA LEU A 84 -6.06 19.83 -16.21
C LEU A 84 -4.74 20.24 -15.55
N VAL A 85 -4.44 19.73 -14.35
CA VAL A 85 -3.23 20.08 -13.59
C VAL A 85 -2.19 19.00 -13.84
N GLU A 86 -1.09 19.35 -14.52
CA GLU A 86 -0.05 18.39 -14.95
C GLU A 86 0.68 17.66 -13.82
N ASP A 87 0.54 18.15 -12.58
CA ASP A 87 1.25 17.65 -11.40
C ASP A 87 0.46 16.60 -10.60
N ILE A 88 -0.82 16.40 -10.92
CA ILE A 88 -1.67 15.40 -10.27
C ILE A 88 -2.04 14.33 -11.30
N PRO A 89 -1.84 13.03 -11.01
CA PRO A 89 -2.27 11.98 -11.91
C PRO A 89 -3.79 12.05 -12.16
N ASP A 90 -4.26 11.46 -13.24
CA ASP A 90 -5.69 11.32 -13.48
C ASP A 90 -6.32 10.50 -12.34
N LEU A 91 -7.29 11.10 -11.63
CA LEU A 91 -7.96 10.52 -10.48
C LEU A 91 -9.48 10.64 -10.66
N ASP A 92 -10.16 9.50 -10.64
CA ASP A 92 -11.62 9.45 -10.61
C ASP A 92 -12.20 10.11 -9.35
N HIS A 93 -13.40 10.69 -9.46
CA HIS A 93 -14.17 11.27 -8.35
C HIS A 93 -14.25 10.38 -7.11
N SER A 94 -14.29 9.04 -7.26
CA SER A 94 -14.30 8.09 -6.16
C SER A 94 -12.98 8.09 -5.38
N THR A 95 -11.85 8.19 -6.09
CA THR A 95 -10.52 8.26 -5.49
C THR A 95 -10.33 9.58 -4.77
N ILE A 96 -10.73 10.69 -5.41
CA ILE A 96 -10.76 12.03 -4.79
C ILE A 96 -11.60 12.00 -3.51
N GLY A 97 -12.81 11.44 -3.55
CA GLY A 97 -13.68 11.31 -2.39
C GLY A 97 -13.06 10.51 -1.25
N ARG A 98 -12.35 9.41 -1.55
CA ARG A 98 -11.61 8.64 -0.53
C ARG A 98 -10.48 9.44 0.11
N ILE A 99 -9.71 10.19 -0.70
CA ILE A 99 -8.61 11.03 -0.20
C ILE A 99 -9.14 12.11 0.74
N LEU A 100 -10.18 12.84 0.30
CA LEU A 100 -10.79 13.89 1.10
C LEU A 100 -11.39 13.34 2.40
N LYS A 101 -12.07 12.18 2.34
CA LYS A 101 -12.61 11.51 3.54
C LYS A 101 -11.51 11.09 4.51
N LYS A 102 -10.41 10.52 4.02
CA LYS A 102 -9.25 10.13 4.84
C LYS A 102 -8.64 11.32 5.59
N ARG A 103 -8.77 12.52 5.03
CA ARG A 103 -8.20 13.77 5.56
C ARG A 103 -9.23 14.68 6.25
N ASN A 104 -10.48 14.23 6.37
CA ASN A 104 -11.59 14.97 6.95
C ASN A 104 -11.82 16.35 6.31
N CYS A 105 -11.53 16.49 5.02
CA CYS A 105 -11.75 17.72 4.27
C CYS A 105 -13.21 17.79 3.83
N VAL A 106 -13.90 18.85 4.19
CA VAL A 106 -15.26 19.16 3.74
C VAL A 106 -15.17 20.11 2.56
N LEU A 107 -15.89 19.81 1.48
CA LEU A 107 -15.99 20.70 0.33
C LEU A 107 -16.86 21.91 0.71
N THR A 108 -16.24 23.07 0.78
CA THR A 108 -16.90 24.39 0.85
C THR A 108 -17.33 24.86 -0.52
#